data_AF-C3ZCM2-F1
#
_entry.id   AF-C3ZCM2-F1
#
_cell.length_a   1.000
_cell.length_b   1.000
_cell.length_c   1.000
_cell.angle_alpha   90.00
_cell.angle_beta   90.00
_cell.angle_gamma   90.00
#
_symmetry.space_group_name_H-M   'P 1'
#
loop_
_entity.id
_entity.type
_entity.pdbx_description
1 polymer ?
#
loop_
_entity_poly.entity_id
_entity_poly.type
_entity_poly.pdbx_seq_one_letter_code
_entity_poly.pdbx_strand_id
1 'polypeptide(L)'
;MSKWEDETFADWHPRDVRRLIRAGELRDRPTSGMCSGYAQANVTILPKSLADDFETFCSLNTGAFPMMYRSKPGELTAPPLAEESDIRTDGVYSVCKNGRILPEAGTLLQYTEEMKDMVTFYTGCSFSFEGAFLEAGVPLRNVEQKLDVGIFRTSIRCQPFNSFDCEVVVSMRYIPADKLETAFRVTHWTPTSHGAPIHIGDPAVIGISDLENIDWGDVVKPSPGDVPAFWPCGVTMEPAVMSASPSIGFFTRGTKGCLFLCDTKTTFVKGTNMADTPSVVQISQNPLLYSVASENAVGIVHELERLILPVREAQNGCLSDVHEEGTLLKSALSLSHASSIAVVAITLSPFPTEPSSQKQYEGLQSAVAITGMLQALGKDVTVVTDETSTKHVENIARELVHVGYLKKAFTVLPYPQNNIASADRNMPLQFLTEENDPRKPKFDHLVRIGSS
;
A
#
# COMPACT_ATOMS: atom_id res chain seq x y z
N MET A 1 8.72 -20.84 -35.90
CA MET A 1 7.31 -20.68 -35.51
C MET A 1 7.07 -21.62 -34.35
N SER A 2 6.89 -21.06 -33.15
CA SER A 2 6.52 -21.86 -31.98
C SER A 2 5.17 -22.52 -32.26
N LYS A 3 5.03 -23.80 -31.90
CA LYS A 3 3.82 -24.62 -32.12
C LYS A 3 2.52 -23.97 -31.60
N TRP A 4 2.65 -22.98 -30.72
CA TRP A 4 1.56 -22.37 -29.96
C TRP A 4 1.37 -20.88 -30.22
N GLU A 5 1.94 -20.31 -31.29
CA GLU A 5 1.97 -18.84 -31.53
C GLU A 5 0.59 -18.15 -31.41
N ASP A 6 -0.49 -18.79 -31.87
CA ASP A 6 -1.84 -18.23 -31.85
C ASP A 6 -2.71 -18.67 -30.65
N GLU A 7 -2.20 -19.56 -29.79
CA GLU A 7 -2.94 -20.08 -28.65
C GLU A 7 -2.80 -19.17 -27.42
N THR A 8 -3.93 -18.87 -26.78
CA THR A 8 -4.01 -18.00 -25.59
C THR A 8 -3.98 -18.78 -24.29
N PHE A 9 -4.36 -20.06 -24.32
CA PHE A 9 -4.49 -20.93 -23.14
C PHE A 9 -5.48 -20.42 -22.08
N ALA A 10 -6.36 -19.48 -22.44
CA ALA A 10 -7.28 -18.85 -21.49
C ALA A 10 -8.24 -19.87 -20.85
N ASP A 11 -8.76 -20.82 -21.63
CA ASP A 11 -9.73 -21.83 -21.16
C ASP A 11 -9.07 -23.15 -20.73
N TRP A 12 -7.73 -23.19 -20.68
CA TRP A 12 -7.00 -24.40 -20.33
C TRP A 12 -6.96 -24.63 -18.82
N HIS A 13 -6.89 -25.89 -18.42
CA HIS A 13 -6.68 -26.24 -17.02
C HIS A 13 -5.21 -25.96 -16.63
N PRO A 14 -4.93 -25.35 -15.47
CA PRO A 14 -3.57 -25.06 -14.99
C PRO A 14 -2.60 -26.23 -15.07
N ARG A 15 -3.05 -27.44 -14.68
CA ARG A 15 -2.28 -28.69 -14.81
C ARG A 15 -1.71 -28.91 -16.22
N ASP A 16 -2.48 -28.68 -17.26
CA ASP A 16 -2.04 -28.95 -18.64
C ASP A 16 -1.02 -27.92 -19.10
N VAL A 17 -1.20 -26.66 -18.71
CA VAL A 17 -0.23 -25.60 -19.00
C VAL A 17 1.07 -25.82 -18.20
N ARG A 18 1.00 -26.25 -16.93
CA ARG A 18 2.20 -26.67 -16.15
C ARG A 18 2.97 -27.79 -16.86
N ARG A 19 2.27 -28.77 -17.47
CA ARG A 19 2.93 -29.83 -18.25
C ARG A 19 3.67 -29.29 -19.48
N LEU A 20 3.12 -28.28 -20.17
CA LEU A 20 3.81 -27.63 -21.29
C LEU A 20 5.04 -26.82 -20.83
N ILE A 21 4.96 -26.11 -19.69
CA ILE A 21 6.10 -25.42 -19.07
C ILE A 21 7.19 -26.43 -18.69
N ARG A 22 6.80 -27.56 -18.09
CA ARG A 22 7.68 -28.67 -17.73
C ARG A 22 8.39 -29.26 -18.95
N ALA A 23 7.66 -29.43 -20.07
CA ALA A 23 8.22 -29.87 -21.36
C ALA A 23 9.11 -28.82 -22.06
N GLY A 24 9.12 -27.57 -21.58
CA GLY A 24 9.89 -26.48 -22.17
C GLY A 24 9.18 -25.74 -23.30
N GLU A 25 7.93 -26.07 -23.61
CA GLU A 25 7.18 -25.51 -24.74
C GLU A 25 6.72 -24.06 -24.49
N LEU A 26 6.59 -23.65 -23.22
CA LEU A 26 6.06 -22.33 -22.83
C LEU A 26 7.01 -21.46 -21.98
N ARG A 27 8.27 -21.86 -21.77
CA ARG A 27 9.20 -21.14 -20.87
C ARG A 27 9.59 -19.74 -21.34
N ASP A 28 9.41 -19.45 -22.63
CA ASP A 28 9.72 -18.15 -23.22
C ASP A 28 8.49 -17.23 -23.35
N ARG A 29 7.34 -17.61 -22.78
CA ARG A 29 6.10 -16.83 -22.82
C ARG A 29 5.63 -16.46 -21.41
N PRO A 30 5.06 -15.25 -21.22
CA PRO A 30 4.38 -14.92 -19.98
C PRO A 30 3.13 -15.78 -19.81
N THR A 31 2.81 -16.13 -18.56
CA THR A 31 1.57 -16.85 -18.20
C THR A 31 0.39 -15.91 -17.99
N SER A 32 0.56 -14.60 -18.21
CA SER A 32 -0.54 -13.63 -18.17
C SER A 32 -1.62 -14.01 -19.19
N GLY A 33 -2.89 -13.93 -18.78
CA GLY A 33 -4.05 -14.34 -19.58
C GLY A 33 -4.26 -15.86 -19.73
N MET A 34 -3.32 -16.71 -19.30
CA MET A 34 -3.50 -18.17 -19.31
C MET A 34 -4.33 -18.64 -18.12
N CYS A 35 -5.14 -19.69 -18.30
CA CYS A 35 -5.94 -20.32 -17.25
C CYS A 35 -6.85 -19.33 -16.51
N SER A 36 -7.73 -18.66 -17.25
CA SER A 36 -8.64 -17.63 -16.74
C SER A 36 -9.45 -18.12 -15.54
N GLY A 37 -9.50 -17.29 -14.48
CA GLY A 37 -10.17 -17.60 -13.22
C GLY A 37 -9.39 -18.46 -12.23
N TYR A 38 -8.22 -18.98 -12.62
CA TYR A 38 -7.30 -19.66 -11.71
C TYR A 38 -6.25 -18.70 -11.15
N ALA A 39 -5.81 -18.98 -9.92
CA ALA A 39 -4.78 -18.20 -9.27
C ALA A 39 -3.40 -18.48 -9.90
N GLN A 40 -2.55 -17.45 -9.92
CA GLN A 40 -1.14 -17.59 -10.26
C GLN A 40 -0.30 -17.05 -9.10
N ALA A 41 0.79 -17.75 -8.81
CA ALA A 41 1.67 -17.41 -7.70
C ALA A 41 3.07 -17.02 -8.17
N ASN A 42 3.59 -15.96 -7.60
CA ASN A 42 5.02 -15.72 -7.52
C ASN A 42 5.63 -16.74 -6.55
N VAL A 43 6.84 -17.16 -6.82
CA VAL A 43 7.54 -18.14 -6.00
C VAL A 43 8.85 -17.56 -5.51
N THR A 44 9.13 -17.75 -4.23
CA THR A 44 10.45 -17.50 -3.62
C THR A 44 10.91 -18.77 -2.91
N ILE A 45 12.15 -19.18 -3.13
CA ILE A 45 12.74 -20.38 -2.56
C ILE A 45 14.02 -19.99 -1.85
N LEU A 46 14.08 -20.22 -0.55
CA LEU A 46 15.18 -19.79 0.30
C LEU A 46 15.67 -20.93 1.19
N PRO A 47 16.96 -20.89 1.63
CA PRO A 47 17.46 -21.83 2.62
C PRO A 47 16.60 -21.80 3.87
N LYS A 48 16.40 -22.96 4.50
CA LYS A 48 15.63 -23.10 5.74
C LYS A 48 16.06 -22.09 6.82
N SER A 49 17.34 -21.75 6.90
CA SER A 49 17.88 -20.78 7.86
C SER A 49 17.32 -19.36 7.72
N LEU A 50 16.78 -18.99 6.54
CA LEU A 50 16.17 -17.68 6.28
C LEU A 50 14.64 -17.74 6.25
N ALA A 51 14.04 -18.93 6.37
CA ALA A 51 12.63 -19.13 6.07
C ALA A 51 11.70 -18.45 7.09
N ASP A 52 12.00 -18.56 8.39
CA ASP A 52 11.16 -17.95 9.43
C ASP A 52 11.24 -16.41 9.41
N ASP A 53 12.44 -15.89 9.11
CA ASP A 53 12.66 -14.45 8.91
C ASP A 53 11.90 -13.93 7.69
N PHE A 54 11.92 -14.68 6.59
CA PHE A 54 11.20 -14.31 5.38
C PHE A 54 9.68 -14.37 5.57
N GLU A 55 9.16 -15.36 6.29
CA GLU A 55 7.73 -15.44 6.63
C GLU A 55 7.29 -14.23 7.46
N THR A 56 8.09 -13.87 8.46
CA THR A 56 7.83 -12.67 9.28
C THR A 56 7.88 -11.41 8.43
N PHE A 57 8.90 -11.26 7.58
CA PHE A 57 9.01 -10.15 6.64
C PHE A 57 7.79 -10.04 5.71
N CYS A 58 7.30 -11.17 5.18
CA CYS A 58 6.09 -11.20 4.37
C CYS A 58 4.86 -10.77 5.18
N SER A 59 4.74 -11.19 6.44
CA SER A 59 3.60 -10.84 7.31
C SER A 59 3.56 -9.35 7.67
N LEU A 60 4.71 -8.67 7.70
CA LEU A 60 4.81 -7.22 7.89
C LEU A 60 4.52 -6.44 6.59
N ASN A 61 4.55 -7.11 5.44
CA ASN A 61 4.47 -6.51 4.11
C ASN A 61 3.40 -7.20 3.24
N THR A 62 2.23 -7.47 3.81
CA THR A 62 1.18 -8.32 3.20
C THR A 62 0.68 -7.84 1.84
N GLY A 63 0.71 -6.53 1.56
CA GLY A 63 0.37 -6.00 0.22
C GLY A 63 1.35 -6.45 -0.86
N ALA A 64 2.65 -6.44 -0.56
CA ALA A 64 3.70 -6.91 -1.48
C ALA A 64 3.80 -8.45 -1.50
N PHE A 65 3.54 -9.11 -0.37
CA PHE A 65 3.70 -10.55 -0.18
C PHE A 65 2.41 -11.21 0.34
N PRO A 66 1.34 -11.28 -0.48
CA PRO A 66 0.10 -11.95 -0.11
C PRO A 66 0.34 -13.47 -0.06
N MET A 67 0.68 -13.98 1.12
CA MET A 67 1.09 -15.38 1.31
C MET A 67 -0.06 -16.34 1.01
N MET A 68 0.16 -17.29 0.10
CA MET A 68 -0.79 -18.34 -0.24
C MET A 68 -0.40 -19.68 0.40
N TYR A 69 0.90 -20.00 0.38
CA TYR A 69 1.40 -21.26 0.92
C TYR A 69 2.90 -21.19 1.23
N ARG A 70 3.29 -21.85 2.34
CA ARG A 70 4.68 -22.10 2.73
C ARG A 70 4.90 -23.62 2.76
N SER A 71 5.86 -24.11 2.00
CA SER A 71 6.21 -25.52 1.96
C SER A 71 6.97 -25.94 3.22
N LYS A 72 7.03 -27.25 3.49
CA LYS A 72 8.05 -27.78 4.40
C LYS A 72 9.44 -27.69 3.74
N PRO A 73 10.53 -27.68 4.52
CA PRO A 73 11.88 -27.84 3.97
C PRO A 73 11.98 -29.11 3.13
N GLY A 74 12.50 -29.00 1.90
CA GLY A 74 12.64 -30.14 0.99
C GLY A 74 11.39 -30.54 0.21
N GLU A 75 10.25 -29.92 0.48
CA GLU A 75 9.01 -30.21 -0.21
C GLU A 75 8.99 -29.57 -1.60
N LEU A 76 8.82 -30.40 -2.63
CA LEU A 76 8.83 -29.98 -4.04
C LEU A 76 7.42 -29.73 -4.59
N THR A 77 6.39 -30.17 -3.87
CA THR A 77 4.98 -30.05 -4.23
C THR A 77 4.32 -28.87 -3.51
N ALA A 78 3.16 -28.42 -4.01
CA ALA A 78 2.28 -27.51 -3.29
C ALA A 78 0.85 -28.05 -3.24
N PRO A 79 0.58 -29.10 -2.45
CA PRO A 79 -0.73 -29.78 -2.46
C PRO A 79 -1.94 -28.85 -2.28
N PRO A 80 -1.90 -27.78 -1.44
CA PRO A 80 -3.03 -26.85 -1.32
C PRO A 80 -3.29 -26.01 -2.57
N LEU A 81 -2.29 -25.85 -3.43
CA LEU A 81 -2.34 -24.96 -4.60
C LEU A 81 -2.48 -25.72 -5.91
N ALA A 82 -1.87 -26.90 -6.03
CA ALA A 82 -1.83 -27.66 -7.27
C ALA A 82 -1.58 -29.14 -7.02
N GLU A 83 -2.32 -29.98 -7.74
CA GLU A 83 -2.04 -31.41 -7.84
C GLU A 83 -0.90 -31.67 -8.84
N GLU A 84 -0.13 -32.73 -8.61
CA GLU A 84 0.97 -33.18 -9.50
C GLU A 84 2.04 -32.09 -9.77
N SER A 85 2.17 -31.11 -8.88
CA SER A 85 3.13 -30.01 -9.02
C SER A 85 4.56 -30.45 -8.71
N ASP A 86 5.52 -29.98 -9.48
CA ASP A 86 6.95 -30.03 -9.13
C ASP A 86 7.55 -28.64 -9.35
N ILE A 87 7.88 -27.96 -8.24
CA ILE A 87 8.39 -26.60 -8.30
C ILE A 87 9.66 -26.49 -9.13
N ARG A 88 10.44 -27.58 -9.29
CA ARG A 88 11.68 -27.51 -10.07
C ARG A 88 11.44 -27.30 -11.56
N THR A 89 10.24 -27.58 -12.06
CA THR A 89 9.94 -27.57 -13.50
C THR A 89 8.70 -26.78 -13.89
N ASP A 90 7.82 -26.49 -12.94
CA ASP A 90 6.49 -25.93 -13.24
C ASP A 90 6.47 -24.40 -13.26
N GLY A 91 7.65 -23.78 -13.41
CA GLY A 91 7.85 -22.35 -13.52
C GLY A 91 9.23 -22.04 -14.12
N VAL A 92 9.50 -20.75 -14.31
CA VAL A 92 10.80 -20.25 -14.77
C VAL A 92 11.41 -19.39 -13.69
N TYR A 93 12.64 -19.72 -13.29
CA TYR A 93 13.25 -19.15 -12.10
C TYR A 93 14.50 -18.36 -12.42
N SER A 94 14.74 -17.33 -11.63
CA SER A 94 16.04 -16.69 -11.48
C SER A 94 16.77 -17.32 -10.29
N VAL A 95 18.11 -17.39 -10.38
CA VAL A 95 18.97 -17.84 -9.28
C VAL A 95 19.68 -16.63 -8.69
N CYS A 96 19.60 -16.46 -7.38
CA CYS A 96 20.41 -15.52 -6.62
C CYS A 96 21.47 -16.27 -5.83
N LYS A 97 22.73 -15.86 -5.95
CA LYS A 97 23.84 -16.41 -5.19
C LYS A 97 24.63 -15.27 -4.56
N ASN A 98 24.68 -15.23 -3.23
CA ASN A 98 25.33 -14.19 -2.44
C ASN A 98 24.88 -12.78 -2.87
N GLY A 99 23.56 -12.60 -3.01
CA GLY A 99 22.93 -11.32 -3.36
C GLY A 99 23.02 -10.93 -4.85
N ARG A 100 23.52 -11.81 -5.72
CA ARG A 100 23.68 -11.54 -7.16
C ARG A 100 22.84 -12.49 -8.00
N ILE A 101 22.06 -11.93 -8.93
CA ILE A 101 21.29 -12.70 -9.91
C ILE A 101 22.23 -13.28 -10.96
N LEU A 102 22.13 -14.58 -11.23
CA LEU A 102 22.91 -15.25 -12.25
C LEU A 102 22.27 -15.10 -13.65
N PRO A 103 23.05 -15.07 -14.74
CA PRO A 103 22.54 -14.84 -16.10
C PRO A 103 21.56 -15.90 -16.62
N GLU A 104 21.60 -17.12 -16.06
CA GLU A 104 20.75 -18.23 -16.49
C GLU A 104 20.06 -18.89 -15.29
N ALA A 105 18.73 -18.99 -15.37
CA ALA A 105 18.03 -20.18 -14.92
C ALA A 105 16.71 -20.36 -15.69
N GLY A 106 16.43 -21.62 -16.00
CA GLY A 106 15.19 -22.10 -16.61
C GLY A 106 14.48 -23.00 -15.62
N THR A 107 15.04 -24.18 -15.35
CA THR A 107 14.54 -25.13 -14.36
C THR A 107 15.47 -25.24 -13.15
N LEU A 108 14.97 -25.85 -12.07
CA LEU A 108 15.74 -26.09 -10.85
C LEU A 108 16.20 -27.56 -10.72
N LEU A 109 16.09 -28.37 -11.78
CA LEU A 109 16.45 -29.79 -11.73
C LEU A 109 17.92 -30.01 -11.31
N GLN A 110 18.81 -29.11 -11.73
CA GLN A 110 20.23 -29.12 -11.38
C GLN A 110 20.52 -28.82 -9.91
N TYR A 111 19.55 -28.31 -9.15
CA TYR A 111 19.67 -27.94 -7.74
C TYR A 111 18.97 -28.94 -6.80
N THR A 112 18.73 -30.17 -7.25
CA THR A 112 17.93 -31.15 -6.49
C THR A 112 18.50 -31.46 -5.10
N GLU A 113 19.83 -31.40 -4.93
CA GLU A 113 20.45 -31.60 -3.62
C GLU A 113 20.25 -30.40 -2.69
N GLU A 114 20.44 -29.19 -3.21
CA GLU A 114 20.18 -27.94 -2.48
C GLU A 114 18.73 -27.84 -2.04
N MET A 115 17.79 -28.26 -2.90
CA MET A 115 16.36 -28.22 -2.62
C MET A 115 15.96 -28.98 -1.35
N LYS A 116 16.75 -29.96 -0.88
CA LYS A 116 16.44 -30.73 0.35
C LYS A 116 16.37 -29.89 1.62
N ASP A 117 17.05 -28.74 1.67
CA ASP A 117 17.03 -27.81 2.81
C ASP A 117 16.47 -26.43 2.42
N MET A 118 15.67 -26.39 1.36
CA MET A 118 15.01 -25.17 0.88
C MET A 118 13.54 -25.16 1.27
N VAL A 119 13.03 -23.96 1.54
CA VAL A 119 11.61 -23.68 1.79
C VAL A 119 11.07 -22.85 0.63
N THR A 120 9.93 -23.27 0.09
CA THR A 120 9.24 -22.58 -1.01
C THR A 120 8.07 -21.78 -0.47
N PHE A 121 8.00 -20.51 -0.87
CA PHE A 121 6.94 -19.57 -0.56
C PHE A 121 6.20 -19.23 -1.83
N TYR A 122 4.87 -19.36 -1.79
CA TYR A 122 3.97 -19.01 -2.88
C TYR A 122 3.20 -17.76 -2.45
N THR A 123 3.40 -16.67 -3.18
CA THR A 123 2.71 -15.40 -2.94
C THR A 123 1.82 -15.08 -4.13
N GLY A 124 0.64 -14.51 -3.86
CA GLY A 124 -0.32 -14.11 -4.88
C GLY A 124 0.25 -13.14 -5.90
N CYS A 125 -0.41 -13.04 -7.05
CA CYS A 125 -0.03 -12.16 -8.15
C CYS A 125 -1.20 -11.28 -8.61
N SER A 126 -0.87 -10.11 -9.16
CA SER A 126 -1.81 -9.15 -9.74
C SER A 126 -2.43 -9.60 -11.07
N PHE A 127 -1.87 -10.61 -11.75
CA PHE A 127 -2.50 -11.19 -12.95
C PHE A 127 -3.88 -11.78 -12.66
N SER A 128 -4.15 -12.11 -11.40
CA SER A 128 -5.40 -12.70 -10.96
C SER A 128 -6.63 -11.77 -11.09
N PHE A 129 -6.47 -10.45 -11.22
CA PHE A 129 -7.59 -9.49 -11.32
C PHE A 129 -7.85 -8.88 -12.71
N GLU A 130 -7.09 -9.23 -13.75
CA GLU A 130 -7.35 -8.70 -15.10
C GLU A 130 -8.74 -9.08 -15.63
N GLY A 131 -9.16 -10.33 -15.43
CA GLY A 131 -10.51 -10.78 -15.77
C GLY A 131 -11.59 -10.00 -15.02
N ALA A 132 -11.34 -9.65 -13.75
CA ALA A 132 -12.29 -8.88 -12.95
C ALA A 132 -12.38 -7.41 -13.39
N PHE A 133 -11.30 -6.84 -13.93
CA PHE A 133 -11.31 -5.49 -14.53
C PHE A 133 -12.19 -5.49 -15.77
N LEU A 134 -11.99 -6.47 -16.65
CA LEU A 134 -12.78 -6.61 -17.87
C LEU A 134 -14.26 -6.87 -17.56
N GLU A 135 -14.59 -7.74 -16.58
CA GLU A 135 -15.97 -7.97 -16.13
C GLU A 135 -16.63 -6.68 -15.59
N ALA A 136 -15.85 -5.84 -14.89
CA ALA A 136 -16.32 -4.56 -14.35
C ALA A 136 -16.29 -3.40 -15.36
N GLY A 137 -15.88 -3.65 -16.61
CA GLY A 137 -15.78 -2.63 -17.66
C GLY A 137 -14.66 -1.61 -17.43
N VAL A 138 -13.58 -2.01 -16.75
CA VAL A 138 -12.33 -1.24 -16.62
C VAL A 138 -11.39 -1.69 -17.73
N PRO A 139 -10.99 -0.81 -18.66
CA PRO A 139 -10.09 -1.18 -19.75
C PRO A 139 -8.66 -1.44 -19.24
N LEU A 140 -7.95 -2.32 -19.92
CA LEU A 140 -6.55 -2.66 -19.63
C LEU A 140 -5.68 -2.32 -20.84
N ARG A 141 -4.96 -1.20 -20.75
CA ARG A 141 -4.17 -0.65 -21.87
C ARG A 141 -3.07 -1.57 -22.34
N ASN A 142 -2.42 -2.30 -21.43
CA ASN A 142 -1.38 -3.27 -21.76
C ASN A 142 -1.96 -4.44 -22.59
N VAL A 143 -3.14 -4.94 -22.21
CA VAL A 143 -3.83 -6.01 -22.93
C VAL A 143 -4.27 -5.55 -24.32
N GLU A 144 -4.86 -4.34 -24.43
CA GLU A 144 -5.25 -3.73 -25.71
C GLU A 144 -4.05 -3.58 -26.66
N GLN A 145 -2.87 -3.26 -26.11
CA GLN A 145 -1.62 -3.05 -26.86
C GLN A 145 -0.80 -4.34 -27.06
N LYS A 146 -1.21 -5.47 -26.48
CA LYS A 146 -0.46 -6.75 -26.46
C LYS A 146 0.96 -6.60 -25.86
N LEU A 147 1.05 -5.80 -24.80
CA LEU A 147 2.27 -5.52 -24.06
C LEU A 147 2.18 -6.10 -22.64
N ASP A 148 3.33 -6.37 -22.04
CA ASP A 148 3.38 -6.64 -20.60
C ASP A 148 3.08 -5.37 -19.79
N VAL A 149 2.77 -5.55 -18.51
CA VAL A 149 2.58 -4.43 -17.60
C VAL A 149 3.92 -3.74 -17.32
N GLY A 150 3.92 -2.41 -17.25
CA GLY A 150 5.11 -1.67 -16.82
C GLY A 150 5.33 -1.83 -15.30
N ILE A 151 6.53 -2.25 -14.91
CA ILE A 151 6.90 -2.51 -13.52
C ILE A 151 8.06 -1.60 -13.12
N PHE A 152 7.96 -1.00 -11.94
CA PHE A 152 8.87 0.04 -11.47
C PHE A 152 9.32 -0.21 -10.04
N ARG A 153 10.59 0.10 -9.75
CA ARG A 153 11.06 0.32 -8.38
C ARG A 153 10.50 1.64 -7.87
N THR A 154 10.07 1.65 -6.62
CA THR A 154 9.57 2.87 -5.96
C THR A 154 10.54 3.37 -4.89
N SER A 155 10.29 4.54 -4.32
CA SER A 155 10.91 5.00 -3.08
C SER A 155 10.20 4.48 -1.82
N ILE A 156 9.11 3.73 -1.96
CA ILE A 156 8.37 3.15 -0.83
C ILE A 156 9.16 1.96 -0.31
N ARG A 157 9.48 1.94 0.99
CA ARG A 157 10.21 0.83 1.62
C ARG A 157 9.25 -0.20 2.19
N CYS A 158 9.61 -1.47 2.06
CA CYS A 158 9.05 -2.51 2.91
C CYS A 158 9.44 -2.24 4.37
N GLN A 159 8.60 -2.69 5.32
CA GLN A 159 8.99 -2.76 6.71
C GLN A 159 10.11 -3.82 6.85
N PRO A 160 11.33 -3.43 7.24
CA PRO A 160 12.46 -4.34 7.25
C PRO A 160 12.33 -5.38 8.38
N PHE A 161 12.92 -6.55 8.16
CA PHE A 161 13.04 -7.59 9.18
C PHE A 161 14.31 -8.41 8.98
N ASN A 162 15.21 -8.38 9.98
CA ASN A 162 16.52 -9.04 9.94
C ASN A 162 17.29 -8.77 8.63
N SER A 163 17.49 -9.79 7.79
CA SER A 163 18.28 -9.67 6.56
C SER A 163 17.48 -9.11 5.36
N PHE A 164 16.17 -8.90 5.52
CA PHE A 164 15.28 -8.45 4.45
C PHE A 164 14.97 -6.97 4.59
N ASP A 165 15.43 -6.18 3.61
CA ASP A 165 15.24 -4.74 3.58
C ASP A 165 15.28 -4.21 2.12
N CYS A 166 14.12 -3.89 1.55
CA CYS A 166 14.01 -3.50 0.15
C CYS A 166 12.92 -2.47 -0.12
N GLU A 167 12.96 -1.86 -1.30
CA GLU A 167 11.84 -1.10 -1.86
C GLU A 167 10.69 -2.02 -2.28
N VAL A 168 9.46 -1.50 -2.19
CA VAL A 168 8.30 -2.09 -2.86
C VAL A 168 8.45 -1.87 -4.36
N VAL A 169 8.23 -2.93 -5.13
CA VAL A 169 8.13 -2.87 -6.58
C VAL A 169 6.66 -2.84 -6.96
N VAL A 170 6.29 -1.99 -7.93
CA VAL A 170 4.90 -1.81 -8.36
C VAL A 170 4.70 -2.15 -9.82
N SER A 171 3.51 -2.66 -10.14
CA SER A 171 3.00 -2.72 -11.51
C SER A 171 2.07 -1.54 -11.75
N MET A 172 2.22 -0.85 -12.87
CA MET A 172 1.48 0.34 -13.24
C MET A 172 0.44 0.04 -14.32
N ARG A 173 -0.78 0.56 -14.14
CA ARG A 173 -1.82 0.53 -15.17
C ARG A 173 -2.42 1.92 -15.35
N TYR A 174 -2.67 2.28 -16.60
CA TYR A 174 -3.46 3.45 -16.96
C TYR A 174 -4.96 3.12 -16.85
N ILE A 175 -5.67 3.87 -16.02
CA ILE A 175 -7.10 3.67 -15.73
C ILE A 175 -7.84 4.98 -16.01
N PRO A 176 -8.96 4.97 -16.76
CA PRO A 176 -9.79 6.16 -16.94
C PRO A 176 -10.20 6.75 -15.59
N ALA A 177 -10.14 8.08 -15.45
CA ALA A 177 -10.43 8.75 -14.17
C ALA A 177 -11.80 8.36 -13.57
N ASP A 178 -12.83 8.20 -14.40
CA ASP A 178 -14.18 7.79 -14.01
C ASP A 178 -14.28 6.29 -13.62
N LYS A 179 -13.23 5.51 -13.85
CA LYS A 179 -13.13 4.08 -13.53
C LYS A 179 -12.21 3.78 -12.36
N LEU A 180 -11.50 4.77 -11.80
CA LEU A 180 -10.57 4.57 -10.68
C LEU A 180 -11.25 3.93 -9.46
N GLU A 181 -12.43 4.39 -9.09
CA GLU A 181 -13.18 3.81 -7.98
C GLU A 181 -13.61 2.37 -8.25
N THR A 182 -14.01 2.08 -9.50
CA THR A 182 -14.34 0.71 -9.91
C THR A 182 -13.11 -0.20 -9.84
N ALA A 183 -11.97 0.25 -10.33
CA ALA A 183 -10.71 -0.48 -10.28
C ALA A 183 -10.27 -0.76 -8.83
N PHE A 184 -10.42 0.22 -7.93
CA PHE A 184 -10.17 0.04 -6.51
C PHE A 184 -11.13 -0.99 -5.91
N ARG A 185 -12.44 -0.86 -6.16
CA ARG A 185 -13.47 -1.78 -5.64
C ARG A 185 -13.25 -3.24 -6.04
N VAL A 186 -12.79 -3.47 -7.27
CA VAL A 186 -12.49 -4.82 -7.76
C VAL A 186 -11.27 -5.43 -7.07
N THR A 187 -10.31 -4.61 -6.67
CA THR A 187 -9.02 -5.08 -6.13
C THR A 187 -8.90 -5.03 -4.61
N HIS A 188 -9.66 -4.19 -3.90
CA HIS A 188 -9.37 -3.91 -2.49
C HIS A 188 -9.54 -5.11 -1.55
N TRP A 189 -10.39 -6.08 -1.91
CA TRP A 189 -10.67 -7.24 -1.07
C TRP A 189 -10.31 -8.56 -1.75
N THR A 190 -9.02 -8.69 -2.05
CA THR A 190 -8.41 -9.93 -2.56
C THR A 190 -7.31 -10.39 -1.59
N PRO A 191 -7.64 -11.17 -0.54
CA PRO A 191 -6.68 -11.52 0.51
C PRO A 191 -5.50 -12.37 0.01
N THR A 192 -5.66 -13.03 -1.13
CA THR A 192 -4.66 -13.89 -1.78
C THR A 192 -4.00 -13.24 -2.99
N SER A 193 -4.14 -11.92 -3.17
CA SER A 193 -3.51 -11.14 -4.24
C SER A 193 -3.01 -9.79 -3.69
N HIS A 194 -2.29 -9.01 -4.49
CA HIS A 194 -1.67 -7.75 -4.04
C HIS A 194 -2.65 -6.69 -3.53
N GLY A 195 -3.96 -6.87 -3.75
CA GLY A 195 -4.99 -6.01 -3.17
C GLY A 195 -5.17 -4.70 -3.94
N ALA A 196 -5.57 -3.65 -3.22
CA ALA A 196 -5.78 -2.30 -3.75
C ALA A 196 -4.50 -1.65 -4.32
N PRO A 197 -4.62 -0.63 -5.19
CA PRO A 197 -3.48 0.19 -5.56
C PRO A 197 -2.92 0.91 -4.33
N ILE A 198 -1.59 1.01 -4.24
CA ILE A 198 -0.89 1.74 -3.18
C ILE A 198 -0.63 3.21 -3.54
N HIS A 199 -0.77 3.57 -4.82
CA HIS A 199 -0.65 4.94 -5.29
C HIS A 199 -1.49 5.19 -6.55
N ILE A 200 -2.04 6.39 -6.68
CA ILE A 200 -2.84 6.82 -7.83
C ILE A 200 -2.51 8.28 -8.14
N GLY A 201 -2.05 8.55 -9.37
CA GLY A 201 -1.65 9.88 -9.81
C GLY A 201 -0.14 9.99 -10.04
N ASP A 202 0.44 11.15 -9.71
CA ASP A 202 1.79 11.53 -10.11
C ASP A 202 2.86 10.52 -9.65
N PRO A 203 3.54 9.81 -10.57
CA PRO A 203 4.56 8.81 -10.23
C PRO A 203 5.75 9.36 -9.43
N ALA A 204 6.04 10.66 -9.54
CA ALA A 204 7.18 11.27 -8.86
C ALA A 204 7.07 11.18 -7.34
N VAL A 205 5.84 11.15 -6.80
CA VAL A 205 5.57 11.01 -5.36
C VAL A 205 6.08 9.68 -4.79
N ILE A 206 6.13 8.64 -5.63
CA ILE A 206 6.65 7.32 -5.27
C ILE A 206 8.03 7.05 -5.88
N GLY A 207 8.75 8.11 -6.25
CA GLY A 207 10.15 8.04 -6.70
C GLY A 207 10.33 7.62 -8.16
N ILE A 208 9.26 7.56 -8.95
CA ILE A 208 9.33 7.21 -10.38
C ILE A 208 9.34 8.51 -11.19
N SER A 209 10.50 8.88 -11.74
CA SER A 209 10.67 10.15 -12.46
C SER A 209 10.25 10.10 -13.93
N ASP A 210 10.23 8.91 -14.54
CA ASP A 210 9.93 8.72 -15.95
C ASP A 210 9.23 7.38 -16.19
N LEU A 211 8.00 7.42 -16.72
CA LEU A 211 7.22 6.21 -17.03
C LEU A 211 7.68 5.51 -18.32
N GLU A 212 8.57 6.13 -19.11
CA GLU A 212 9.21 5.48 -20.26
C GLU A 212 10.46 4.68 -19.86
N ASN A 213 11.07 5.00 -18.71
CA ASN A 213 12.22 4.27 -18.17
C ASN A 213 11.79 3.16 -17.21
N ILE A 214 11.28 2.08 -17.79
CA ILE A 214 10.74 0.93 -17.06
C ILE A 214 11.85 0.00 -16.56
N ASP A 215 11.71 -0.50 -15.32
CA ASP A 215 12.63 -1.47 -14.75
C ASP A 215 12.36 -2.90 -15.27
N TRP A 216 11.08 -3.29 -15.41
CA TRP A 216 10.66 -4.57 -16.02
C TRP A 216 9.36 -4.45 -16.83
N GLY A 217 9.25 -5.22 -17.92
CA GLY A 217 8.06 -5.24 -18.79
C GLY A 217 8.17 -4.25 -19.96
N ASP A 218 7.03 -3.71 -20.38
CA ASP A 218 6.92 -2.90 -21.60
C ASP A 218 6.32 -1.51 -21.35
N VAL A 219 6.67 -0.55 -22.21
CA VAL A 219 6.13 0.82 -22.16
C VAL A 219 4.72 0.85 -22.73
N VAL A 220 3.74 0.92 -21.84
CA VAL A 220 2.32 1.07 -22.18
C VAL A 220 1.99 2.53 -22.48
N LYS A 221 1.21 2.83 -23.52
CA LYS A 221 0.77 4.20 -23.82
C LYS A 221 -0.63 4.49 -23.24
N PRO A 222 -0.87 5.69 -22.67
CA PRO A 222 -2.17 6.09 -22.13
C PRO A 222 -3.14 6.52 -23.23
N SER A 223 -4.44 6.51 -22.92
CA SER A 223 -5.49 7.25 -23.61
C SER A 223 -5.79 8.59 -22.92
N PRO A 224 -6.37 9.58 -23.62
CA PRO A 224 -6.80 10.83 -22.99
C PRO A 224 -7.74 10.58 -21.79
N GLY A 225 -7.42 11.18 -20.64
CA GLY A 225 -8.20 11.01 -19.40
C GLY A 225 -7.80 9.80 -18.55
N ASP A 226 -6.85 8.98 -19.00
CA ASP A 226 -6.28 7.93 -18.16
C ASP A 226 -5.38 8.53 -17.06
N VAL A 227 -5.43 7.90 -15.89
CA VAL A 227 -4.62 8.20 -14.71
C VAL A 227 -3.76 6.97 -14.40
N PRO A 228 -2.45 7.14 -14.16
CA PRO A 228 -1.60 6.03 -13.73
C PRO A 228 -1.95 5.62 -12.29
N ALA A 229 -2.17 4.32 -12.10
CA ALA A 229 -2.39 3.71 -10.80
C ALA A 229 -1.40 2.55 -10.60
N PHE A 230 -0.94 2.37 -9.36
CA PHE A 230 0.20 1.51 -9.02
C PHE A 230 -0.20 0.49 -7.98
N TRP A 231 -0.02 -0.80 -8.31
CA TRP A 231 -0.27 -1.93 -7.40
C TRP A 231 1.05 -2.53 -6.96
N PRO A 232 1.16 -3.04 -5.72
CA PRO A 232 2.29 -3.88 -5.35
C PRO A 232 2.45 -5.03 -6.34
N CYS A 233 3.70 -5.42 -6.59
CA CYS A 233 4.05 -6.46 -7.53
C CYS A 233 4.94 -7.50 -6.86
N GLY A 234 4.70 -8.77 -7.17
CA GLY A 234 5.48 -9.89 -6.65
C GLY A 234 6.96 -9.85 -7.04
N VAL A 235 7.33 -9.03 -8.04
CA VAL A 235 8.74 -8.71 -8.35
C VAL A 235 9.47 -8.09 -7.15
N THR A 236 8.76 -7.58 -6.13
CA THR A 236 9.33 -7.15 -4.83
C THR A 236 10.17 -8.26 -4.16
N MET A 237 9.91 -9.54 -4.47
CA MET A 237 10.75 -10.65 -4.00
C MET A 237 12.19 -10.57 -4.51
N GLU A 238 12.43 -10.03 -5.70
CA GLU A 238 13.78 -9.94 -6.30
C GLU A 238 14.72 -9.10 -5.43
N PRO A 239 14.43 -7.81 -5.13
CA PRO A 239 15.28 -7.02 -4.25
C PRO A 239 15.28 -7.55 -2.80
N ALA A 240 14.19 -8.16 -2.32
CA ALA A 240 14.15 -8.78 -0.99
C ALA A 240 15.16 -9.94 -0.85
N VAL A 241 15.17 -10.86 -1.83
CA VAL A 241 16.11 -11.99 -1.88
C VAL A 241 17.54 -11.49 -2.07
N MET A 242 17.75 -10.45 -2.89
CA MET A 242 19.07 -9.84 -3.06
C MET A 242 19.59 -9.21 -1.77
N SER A 243 18.75 -8.48 -1.03
CA SER A 243 19.08 -7.89 0.28
C SER A 243 19.53 -8.95 1.28
N ALA A 244 18.80 -10.07 1.36
CA ALA A 244 19.13 -11.15 2.29
C ALA A 244 20.42 -11.91 1.93
N SER A 245 20.92 -11.72 0.71
CA SER A 245 22.18 -12.28 0.23
C SER A 245 22.36 -13.78 0.57
N PRO A 246 21.38 -14.65 0.24
CA PRO A 246 21.46 -16.06 0.58
C PRO A 246 22.65 -16.72 -0.13
N SER A 247 23.19 -17.78 0.47
CA SER A 247 24.22 -18.62 -0.16
C SER A 247 23.77 -19.14 -1.54
N ILE A 248 22.49 -19.46 -1.66
CA ILE A 248 21.75 -19.65 -2.91
C ILE A 248 20.25 -19.50 -2.62
N GLY A 249 19.50 -18.88 -3.52
CA GLY A 249 18.06 -18.77 -3.47
C GLY A 249 17.48 -18.68 -4.88
N PHE A 250 16.18 -18.92 -5.01
CA PHE A 250 15.49 -18.92 -6.30
C PHE A 250 14.21 -18.10 -6.20
N PHE A 251 13.78 -17.51 -7.31
CA PHE A 251 12.47 -16.86 -7.38
C PHE A 251 11.95 -16.84 -8.81
N THR A 252 10.63 -16.75 -9.00
CA THR A 252 10.04 -16.66 -10.34
C THR A 252 10.57 -15.45 -11.08
N ARG A 253 10.89 -15.61 -12.36
CA ARG A 253 11.54 -14.57 -13.16
C ARG A 253 10.55 -13.44 -13.51
N GLY A 254 10.73 -12.27 -12.87
CA GLY A 254 9.88 -11.09 -13.10
C GLY A 254 9.85 -10.61 -14.57
N THR A 255 10.96 -10.71 -15.31
CA THR A 255 11.09 -10.22 -16.70
C THR A 255 10.39 -11.07 -17.76
N LYS A 256 9.90 -12.27 -17.45
CA LYS A 256 9.23 -13.14 -18.43
C LYS A 256 7.81 -13.52 -18.07
N GLY A 257 7.31 -13.10 -16.90
CA GLY A 257 5.93 -13.31 -16.47
C GLY A 257 5.49 -14.79 -16.40
N CYS A 258 6.40 -15.76 -16.37
CA CYS A 258 6.06 -17.18 -16.28
C CYS A 258 5.99 -17.60 -14.81
N LEU A 259 4.78 -17.56 -14.26
CA LEU A 259 4.49 -17.81 -12.85
C LEU A 259 4.07 -19.26 -12.60
N PHE A 260 3.93 -19.62 -11.33
CA PHE A 260 3.37 -20.92 -10.95
C PHE A 260 1.84 -20.87 -11.07
N LEU A 261 1.27 -21.70 -11.96
CA LEU A 261 -0.16 -21.79 -12.18
C LEU A 261 -0.81 -22.71 -11.13
N CYS A 262 -1.75 -22.19 -10.35
CA CYS A 262 -2.46 -22.95 -9.31
C CYS A 262 -3.74 -23.59 -9.86
N ASP A 263 -4.12 -24.76 -9.33
CA ASP A 263 -5.42 -25.38 -9.58
C ASP A 263 -6.54 -24.72 -8.74
N THR A 264 -6.18 -23.84 -7.79
CA THR A 264 -7.12 -23.04 -7.02
C THR A 264 -7.68 -21.88 -7.84
N LYS A 265 -8.97 -21.59 -7.67
CA LYS A 265 -9.58 -20.41 -8.29
C LYS A 265 -9.20 -19.14 -7.56
N THR A 266 -9.10 -18.04 -8.30
CA THR A 266 -8.97 -16.71 -7.71
C THR A 266 -10.23 -16.40 -6.90
N THR A 267 -10.06 -16.19 -5.60
CA THR A 267 -11.16 -15.84 -4.70
C THR A 267 -11.34 -14.33 -4.65
N PHE A 268 -12.37 -13.84 -5.31
CA PHE A 268 -12.91 -12.50 -5.07
C PHE A 268 -14.03 -12.65 -4.04
N VAL A 269 -13.86 -12.06 -2.86
CA VAL A 269 -14.93 -12.06 -1.86
C VAL A 269 -15.93 -10.97 -2.27
N LYS A 270 -16.96 -11.35 -3.04
CA LYS A 270 -18.12 -10.50 -3.30
C LYS A 270 -18.96 -10.42 -2.01
N GLY A 271 -18.90 -9.27 -1.31
CA GLY A 271 -19.90 -8.91 -0.30
C GLY A 271 -19.48 -9.01 1.17
N THR A 272 -18.54 -8.19 1.60
CA THR A 272 -18.42 -7.81 3.02
C THR A 272 -18.98 -6.41 3.21
N ASN A 273 -19.91 -6.27 4.17
CA ASN A 273 -20.57 -5.06 4.69
C ASN A 273 -20.47 -3.77 3.85
N MET A 274 -21.61 -3.20 3.46
CA MET A 274 -21.74 -1.85 2.87
C MET A 274 -21.10 -0.71 3.70
N ALA A 275 -20.60 -0.98 4.91
CA ALA A 275 -19.86 -0.03 5.73
C ALA A 275 -18.44 0.29 5.21
N ASP A 276 -17.87 -0.56 4.34
CA ASP A 276 -16.49 -0.46 3.85
C ASP A 276 -16.40 -0.24 2.33
N THR A 277 -17.46 0.26 1.69
CA THR A 277 -17.38 0.65 0.27
C THR A 277 -16.31 1.74 0.11
N PRO A 278 -15.28 1.54 -0.73
CA PRO A 278 -14.25 2.53 -0.92
C PRO A 278 -14.73 3.65 -1.85
N SER A 279 -14.40 4.89 -1.50
CA SER A 279 -14.62 6.09 -2.27
C SER A 279 -13.27 6.69 -2.66
N VAL A 280 -13.05 6.88 -3.96
CA VAL A 280 -11.81 7.47 -4.48
C VAL A 280 -12.00 8.97 -4.63
N VAL A 281 -11.21 9.74 -3.88
CA VAL A 281 -11.30 11.19 -3.84
C VAL A 281 -10.06 11.80 -4.45
N GLN A 282 -10.27 12.70 -5.40
CA GLN A 282 -9.17 13.50 -5.91
C GLN A 282 -8.78 14.59 -4.90
N ILE A 283 -7.54 14.52 -4.40
CA ILE A 283 -7.03 15.43 -3.38
C ILE A 283 -6.20 16.58 -3.96
N SER A 284 -5.61 16.41 -5.15
CA SER A 284 -4.85 17.45 -5.83
C SER A 284 -4.90 17.28 -7.36
N GLN A 285 -4.85 18.40 -8.09
CA GLN A 285 -4.74 18.44 -9.56
C GLN A 285 -3.29 18.64 -10.02
N ASN A 286 -2.44 19.28 -9.20
CA ASN A 286 -1.04 19.55 -9.54
C ASN A 286 -0.15 19.55 -8.29
N PRO A 287 0.56 18.45 -8.00
CA PRO A 287 0.57 17.19 -8.75
C PRO A 287 -0.79 16.47 -8.70
N LEU A 288 -1.13 15.69 -9.72
CA LEU A 288 -2.37 14.92 -9.75
C LEU A 288 -2.31 13.82 -8.68
N LEU A 289 -3.21 13.85 -7.70
CA LEU A 289 -3.22 12.87 -6.62
C LEU A 289 -4.64 12.47 -6.22
N TYR A 290 -4.81 11.19 -5.98
CA TYR A 290 -6.03 10.61 -5.43
C TYR A 290 -5.72 9.90 -4.12
N SER A 291 -6.70 9.87 -3.24
CA SER A 291 -6.68 9.11 -2.00
C SER A 291 -8.00 8.36 -1.86
N VAL A 292 -8.04 7.38 -0.96
CA VAL A 292 -9.21 6.51 -0.78
C VAL A 292 -9.59 6.46 0.68
N ALA A 293 -10.89 6.46 0.95
CA ALA A 293 -11.47 6.21 2.27
C ALA A 293 -12.79 5.45 2.11
N SER A 294 -13.33 4.88 3.19
CA SER A 294 -14.67 4.31 3.11
C SER A 294 -15.72 5.40 2.95
N GLU A 295 -16.80 5.13 2.22
CA GLU A 295 -17.96 6.02 2.10
C GLU A 295 -18.50 6.44 3.47
N ASN A 296 -18.45 5.54 4.46
CA ASN A 296 -18.82 5.86 5.83
C ASN A 296 -17.89 6.90 6.46
N ALA A 297 -16.57 6.77 6.30
CA ALA A 297 -15.62 7.75 6.81
C ALA A 297 -15.78 9.11 6.09
N VAL A 298 -15.98 9.08 4.76
CA VAL A 298 -16.28 10.27 3.95
C VAL A 298 -17.56 10.95 4.45
N GLY A 299 -18.62 10.19 4.72
CA GLY A 299 -19.88 10.69 5.26
C GLY A 299 -19.72 11.36 6.63
N ILE A 300 -18.97 10.74 7.54
CA ILE A 300 -18.65 11.32 8.87
C ILE A 300 -17.89 12.63 8.70
N VAL A 301 -16.87 12.67 7.83
CA VAL A 301 -16.08 13.88 7.60
C VAL A 301 -16.93 15.01 7.02
N HIS A 302 -17.82 14.72 6.05
CA HIS A 302 -18.75 15.71 5.53
C HIS A 302 -19.77 16.20 6.55
N GLU A 303 -20.25 15.32 7.43
CA GLU A 303 -21.12 15.73 8.54
C GLU A 303 -20.40 16.68 9.51
N LEU A 304 -19.16 16.35 9.90
CA LEU A 304 -18.33 17.21 10.72
C LEU A 304 -18.04 18.55 10.03
N GLU A 305 -17.67 18.52 8.75
CA GLU A 305 -17.46 19.73 7.93
C GLU A 305 -18.71 20.63 7.96
N ARG A 306 -19.92 20.06 7.76
CA ARG A 306 -21.19 20.80 7.86
C ARG A 306 -21.52 21.33 9.25
N LEU A 307 -21.07 20.69 10.32
CA LEU A 307 -21.31 21.17 11.69
C LEU A 307 -20.35 22.30 12.09
N ILE A 308 -19.13 22.28 11.56
CA ILE A 308 -18.05 23.19 11.97
C ILE A 308 -18.03 24.46 11.11
N LEU A 309 -18.38 24.38 9.83
CA LEU A 309 -18.33 25.52 8.90
C LEU A 309 -19.37 26.64 9.13
N PRO A 310 -20.65 26.37 9.44
CA PRO A 310 -21.64 27.41 9.69
C PRO A 310 -21.28 28.31 10.88
N VAL A 311 -20.54 27.78 11.85
CA VAL A 311 -20.04 28.53 13.01
C VAL A 311 -18.95 29.52 12.60
N ARG A 312 -18.07 29.15 11.66
CA ARG A 312 -17.00 30.03 11.14
C ARG A 312 -17.54 31.19 10.29
N GLU A 313 -18.51 30.91 9.41
CA GLU A 313 -19.08 31.94 8.52
C GLU A 313 -19.96 32.94 9.29
N ALA A 314 -20.68 32.49 10.32
CA ALA A 314 -21.48 33.36 11.17
C ALA A 314 -20.65 34.26 12.10
N GLN A 315 -19.45 33.83 12.51
CA GLN A 315 -18.59 34.57 13.44
C GLN A 315 -17.69 35.62 12.77
N ASN A 316 -17.26 35.39 11.52
CA ASN A 316 -16.30 36.27 10.85
C ASN A 316 -16.92 37.42 10.04
N GLY A 317 -18.25 37.52 9.94
CA GLY A 317 -18.95 38.65 9.30
C GLY A 317 -18.57 38.91 7.83
N CYS A 318 -17.80 38.00 7.21
CA CYS A 318 -17.23 38.16 5.89
C CYS A 318 -17.82 37.06 4.98
N LEU A 319 -18.83 37.44 4.20
CA LEU A 319 -19.51 36.60 3.20
C LEU A 319 -18.63 36.35 1.94
N SER A 320 -17.30 36.22 2.07
CA SER A 320 -16.41 36.32 0.90
C SER A 320 -15.53 35.13 0.56
N ASP A 321 -15.42 34.08 1.38
CA ASP A 321 -14.75 32.85 0.98
C ASP A 321 -15.75 31.71 1.02
N VAL A 322 -16.38 31.42 -0.13
CA VAL A 322 -17.25 30.27 -0.32
C VAL A 322 -16.41 29.03 -0.02
N HIS A 323 -16.57 28.44 1.17
CA HIS A 323 -15.88 27.21 1.50
C HIS A 323 -16.35 26.12 0.54
N GLU A 324 -15.45 25.65 -0.32
CA GLU A 324 -15.75 24.55 -1.25
C GLU A 324 -15.95 23.27 -0.43
N GLU A 325 -17.13 22.67 -0.51
CA GLU A 325 -17.46 21.41 0.15
C GLU A 325 -16.40 20.34 -0.19
N GLY A 326 -15.92 19.61 0.83
CA GLY A 326 -14.88 18.59 0.67
C GLY A 326 -13.43 19.09 0.78
N THR A 327 -13.18 20.38 1.04
CA THR A 327 -11.81 20.87 1.27
C THR A 327 -11.17 20.26 2.52
N LEU A 328 -11.93 20.07 3.61
CA LEU A 328 -11.41 19.42 4.81
C LEU A 328 -11.17 17.93 4.58
N LEU A 329 -12.04 17.27 3.81
CA LEU A 329 -11.85 15.88 3.40
C LEU A 329 -10.55 15.73 2.60
N LYS A 330 -10.33 16.56 1.56
CA LYS A 330 -9.10 16.53 0.77
C LYS A 330 -7.85 16.75 1.64
N SER A 331 -7.93 17.67 2.60
CA SER A 331 -6.83 17.95 3.54
C SER A 331 -6.53 16.75 4.45
N ALA A 332 -7.55 16.11 5.02
CA ALA A 332 -7.39 14.92 5.85
C ALA A 332 -6.86 13.72 5.06
N LEU A 333 -7.34 13.55 3.82
CA LEU A 333 -6.89 12.50 2.91
C LEU A 333 -5.48 12.73 2.36
N SER A 334 -4.99 13.96 2.35
CA SER A 334 -3.60 14.28 2.01
C SER A 334 -2.60 13.75 3.06
N LEU A 335 -3.11 13.30 4.22
CA LEU A 335 -2.35 12.64 5.28
C LEU A 335 -2.61 11.14 5.31
N SER A 336 -3.13 10.53 4.24
CA SER A 336 -3.52 9.11 4.20
C SER A 336 -2.37 8.15 4.54
N HIS A 337 -1.14 8.48 4.17
CA HIS A 337 0.09 7.73 4.48
C HIS A 337 0.47 7.74 5.97
N ALA A 338 -0.05 8.66 6.77
CA ALA A 338 0.28 8.78 8.20
C ALA A 338 -0.63 7.90 9.06
N SER A 339 -0.04 7.08 9.93
CA SER A 339 -0.76 6.29 10.94
C SER A 339 -0.88 7.03 12.27
N SER A 340 0.16 7.80 12.63
CA SER A 340 0.23 8.62 13.85
C SER A 340 0.40 10.10 13.50
N ILE A 341 -0.50 10.96 13.99
CA ILE A 341 -0.49 12.41 13.72
C ILE A 341 -0.52 13.19 15.03
N ALA A 342 0.39 14.17 15.16
CA ALA A 342 0.29 15.17 16.22
C ALA A 342 -0.39 16.45 15.70
N VAL A 343 -1.52 16.82 16.27
CA VAL A 343 -2.24 18.07 16.00
C VAL A 343 -1.83 19.12 17.01
N VAL A 344 -1.06 20.10 16.56
CA VAL A 344 -0.52 21.19 17.38
C VAL A 344 -1.56 22.30 17.47
N ALA A 345 -2.20 22.38 18.64
CA ALA A 345 -3.22 23.38 19.00
C ALA A 345 -2.66 24.45 19.95
N ILE A 346 -1.35 24.73 19.87
CA ILE A 346 -0.67 25.62 20.80
C ILE A 346 -0.89 27.09 20.40
N THR A 347 -1.41 27.90 21.32
CA THR A 347 -1.44 29.36 21.21
C THR A 347 -0.06 29.98 21.49
N LEU A 348 0.92 29.72 20.62
CA LEU A 348 2.21 30.43 20.70
C LEU A 348 2.06 31.81 20.06
N SER A 349 1.57 32.80 20.82
CA SER A 349 2.00 34.17 20.57
C SER A 349 3.31 34.39 21.33
N PRO A 350 4.44 34.68 20.64
CA PRO A 350 5.67 35.09 21.32
C PRO A 350 5.57 36.48 21.97
N PHE A 351 4.44 37.18 21.78
CA PHE A 351 4.15 38.46 22.41
C PHE A 351 2.93 38.32 23.34
N PRO A 352 3.06 38.65 24.63
CA PRO A 352 1.93 38.73 25.55
C PRO A 352 1.16 40.02 25.25
N THR A 353 0.41 40.04 24.15
CA THR A 353 -0.53 41.11 23.87
C THR A 353 -1.89 40.51 23.56
N GLU A 354 -2.73 40.62 24.58
CA GLU A 354 -4.18 40.41 24.65
C GLU A 354 -4.73 38.97 24.67
N PRO A 355 -5.38 38.57 25.79
CA PRO A 355 -6.21 37.38 25.83
C PRO A 355 -7.56 37.71 25.19
N SER A 356 -7.65 37.63 23.86
CA SER A 356 -8.96 37.42 23.25
C SER A 356 -9.28 35.93 23.41
N SER A 357 -10.01 35.60 24.47
CA SER A 357 -10.51 34.25 24.78
C SER A 357 -11.08 33.55 23.53
N GLN A 358 -11.68 34.31 22.62
CA GLN A 358 -12.28 33.85 21.38
C GLN A 358 -11.30 33.13 20.43
N LYS A 359 -10.09 33.66 20.19
CA LYS A 359 -9.08 33.00 19.32
C LYS A 359 -8.56 31.69 19.88
N GLN A 360 -8.50 31.57 21.22
CA GLN A 360 -8.07 30.35 21.90
C GLN A 360 -9.12 29.23 21.77
N TYR A 361 -10.41 29.57 21.85
CA TYR A 361 -11.51 28.61 21.61
C TYR A 361 -11.60 28.20 20.14
N GLU A 362 -11.33 29.09 19.18
CA GLU A 362 -11.34 28.79 17.73
C GLU A 362 -10.27 27.75 17.33
N GLY A 363 -9.05 27.90 17.85
CA GLY A 363 -7.96 26.94 17.61
C GLY A 363 -8.29 25.56 18.17
N LEU A 364 -8.93 25.51 19.34
CA LEU A 364 -9.30 24.26 20.00
C LEU A 364 -10.48 23.56 19.30
N GLN A 365 -11.50 24.30 18.86
CA GLN A 365 -12.61 23.75 18.07
C GLN A 365 -12.11 23.15 16.75
N SER A 366 -11.19 23.85 16.09
CA SER A 366 -10.57 23.37 14.86
C SER A 366 -9.69 22.13 15.10
N ALA A 367 -9.03 22.05 16.25
CA ALA A 367 -8.25 20.86 16.64
C ALA A 367 -9.12 19.65 16.90
N VAL A 368 -10.23 19.84 17.60
CA VAL A 368 -11.24 18.80 17.82
C VAL A 368 -11.82 18.31 16.50
N ALA A 369 -12.18 19.23 15.60
CA ALA A 369 -12.71 18.93 14.27
C ALA A 369 -11.79 18.03 13.46
N ILE A 370 -10.54 18.48 13.26
CA ILE A 370 -9.52 17.75 12.51
C ILE A 370 -9.24 16.40 13.19
N THR A 371 -9.20 16.36 14.52
CA THR A 371 -9.00 15.11 15.26
C THR A 371 -10.13 14.11 15.01
N GLY A 372 -11.39 14.54 15.05
CA GLY A 372 -12.53 13.68 14.74
C GLY A 372 -12.48 13.14 13.31
N MET A 373 -12.10 13.98 12.34
CA MET A 373 -11.93 13.57 10.95
C MET A 373 -10.82 12.55 10.77
N LEU A 374 -9.63 12.79 11.36
CA LEU A 374 -8.50 11.87 11.28
C LEU A 374 -8.78 10.55 12.00
N GLN A 375 -9.48 10.57 13.13
CA GLN A 375 -9.94 9.35 13.81
C GLN A 375 -11.01 8.59 13.02
N ALA A 376 -11.89 9.29 12.28
CA ALA A 376 -12.83 8.65 11.36
C ALA A 376 -12.12 7.91 10.22
N LEU A 377 -10.94 8.41 9.82
CA LEU A 377 -10.01 7.74 8.90
C LEU A 377 -9.13 6.67 9.57
N GLY A 378 -9.37 6.35 10.84
CA GLY A 378 -8.66 5.29 11.58
C GLY A 378 -7.26 5.68 12.09
N LYS A 379 -6.90 6.97 12.05
CA LYS A 379 -5.57 7.44 12.45
C LYS A 379 -5.47 7.60 13.97
N ASP A 380 -4.29 7.34 14.52
CA ASP A 380 -3.98 7.69 15.91
C ASP A 380 -3.59 9.16 15.98
N VAL A 381 -4.33 9.91 16.80
CA VAL A 381 -4.20 11.37 16.86
C VAL A 381 -3.81 11.78 18.27
N THR A 382 -2.77 12.58 18.36
CA THR A 382 -2.32 13.22 19.59
C THR A 382 -2.46 14.73 19.47
N VAL A 383 -3.20 15.37 20.37
CA VAL A 383 -3.32 16.83 20.39
C VAL A 383 -2.26 17.41 21.31
N VAL A 384 -1.41 18.27 20.76
CA VAL A 384 -0.35 18.96 21.51
C VAL A 384 -0.88 20.34 21.93
N THR A 385 -0.88 20.60 23.24
CA THR A 385 -1.41 21.83 23.83
C THR A 385 -0.38 22.49 24.75
N ASP A 386 -0.65 23.72 25.18
CA ASP A 386 0.05 24.28 26.33
C ASP A 386 -0.38 23.58 27.64
N GLU A 387 0.45 23.71 28.69
CA GLU A 387 0.20 23.08 29.98
C GLU A 387 -1.14 23.54 30.60
N THR A 388 -1.48 24.82 30.45
CA THR A 388 -2.67 25.40 31.09
C THR A 388 -3.97 24.88 30.47
N SER A 389 -3.95 24.60 29.17
CA SER A 389 -5.10 24.08 28.43
C SER A 389 -5.25 22.56 28.50
N THR A 390 -4.21 21.82 28.89
CA THR A 390 -4.16 20.33 28.79
C THR A 390 -5.36 19.65 29.44
N LYS A 391 -5.64 19.95 30.72
CA LYS A 391 -6.79 19.36 31.45
C LYS A 391 -8.13 19.71 30.82
N HIS A 392 -8.24 20.91 30.26
CA HIS A 392 -9.47 21.37 29.60
C HIS A 392 -9.71 20.59 28.31
N VAL A 393 -8.67 20.40 27.49
CA VAL A 393 -8.74 19.63 26.25
C VAL A 393 -9.01 18.15 26.52
N GLU A 394 -8.41 17.57 27.57
CA GLU A 394 -8.72 16.19 27.98
C GLU A 394 -10.19 16.02 28.40
N ASN A 395 -10.75 17.00 29.11
CA ASN A 395 -12.17 16.98 29.49
C ASN A 395 -13.06 17.07 28.24
N ILE A 396 -12.72 17.93 27.28
CA ILE A 396 -13.43 18.02 25.99
C ILE A 396 -13.35 16.69 25.24
N ALA A 397 -12.16 16.07 25.15
CA ALA A 397 -11.99 14.78 24.50
C ALA A 397 -12.88 13.69 25.13
N ARG A 398 -12.97 13.66 26.46
CA ARG A 398 -13.84 12.73 27.21
C ARG A 398 -15.32 13.01 26.97
N GLU A 399 -15.72 14.28 26.97
CA GLU A 399 -17.11 14.67 26.71
C GLU A 399 -17.54 14.32 25.30
N LEU A 400 -16.70 14.56 24.29
CA LEU A 400 -16.99 14.23 22.90
C LEU A 400 -17.19 12.73 22.66
N VAL A 401 -16.51 11.89 23.44
CA VAL A 401 -16.79 10.44 23.45
C VAL A 401 -18.13 10.16 24.11
N HIS A 402 -18.43 10.82 25.23
CA HIS A 402 -19.69 10.66 25.96
C HIS A 402 -20.92 11.03 25.10
N VAL A 403 -20.84 12.15 24.37
CA VAL A 403 -21.91 12.61 23.45
C VAL A 403 -21.90 11.89 22.09
N GLY A 404 -20.96 10.96 21.86
CA GLY A 404 -20.93 10.10 20.68
C GLY A 404 -20.29 10.70 19.41
N TYR A 405 -19.65 11.86 19.51
CA TYR A 405 -18.94 12.48 18.39
C TYR A 405 -17.60 11.79 18.09
N LEU A 406 -16.93 11.23 19.11
CA LEU A 406 -15.69 10.48 18.95
C LEU A 406 -15.85 9.04 19.45
N LYS A 407 -15.25 8.09 18.72
CA LYS A 407 -15.20 6.68 19.17
C LYS A 407 -14.25 6.48 20.36
N LYS A 408 -13.17 7.27 20.42
CA LYS A 408 -12.11 7.17 21.42
C LYS A 408 -11.57 8.56 21.72
N ALA A 409 -11.30 8.84 23.00
CA ALA A 409 -10.63 10.06 23.39
C ALA A 409 -9.20 10.06 22.82
N PHE A 410 -8.83 11.14 22.16
CA PHE A 410 -7.47 11.34 21.66
C PHE A 410 -6.49 11.63 22.81
N THR A 411 -5.22 11.32 22.60
CA THR A 411 -4.16 11.61 23.57
C THR A 411 -3.90 13.12 23.59
N VAL A 412 -3.74 13.71 24.77
CA VAL A 412 -3.36 15.12 24.91
C VAL A 412 -1.96 15.18 25.52
N LEU A 413 -1.05 15.90 24.87
CA LEU A 413 0.32 16.08 25.35
C LEU A 413 0.62 17.56 25.60
N PRO A 414 1.02 17.94 26.83
CA PRO A 414 1.51 19.28 27.10
C PRO A 414 2.89 19.49 26.46
N TYR A 415 3.10 20.67 25.89
CA TYR A 415 4.41 21.16 25.50
C TYR A 415 4.58 22.62 25.97
N PRO A 416 5.65 22.96 26.73
CA PRO A 416 6.70 22.07 27.25
C PRO A 416 6.21 21.10 28.35
N GLN A 417 6.90 19.96 28.55
CA GLN A 417 6.60 19.02 29.64
C GLN A 417 7.32 19.42 30.94
N ASN A 418 6.63 19.32 32.08
CA ASN A 418 7.08 19.78 33.43
C ASN A 418 8.42 19.21 33.92
N ASN A 419 8.92 18.13 33.31
CA ASN A 419 10.18 17.49 33.71
C ASN A 419 11.40 17.95 32.90
N ILE A 420 11.24 18.88 31.95
CA ILE A 420 12.34 19.35 31.11
C ILE A 420 12.56 20.83 31.43
N ALA A 421 13.73 21.17 31.97
CA ALA A 421 14.09 22.56 32.26
C ALA A 421 13.92 23.39 30.98
N SER A 422 13.22 24.53 31.08
CA SER A 422 12.87 25.42 29.96
C SER A 422 14.05 25.99 29.15
N ALA A 423 15.29 25.63 29.52
CA ALA A 423 16.54 26.02 28.87
C ALA A 423 17.23 24.86 28.12
N ASP A 424 16.70 23.62 28.12
CA ASP A 424 17.29 22.51 27.38
C ASP A 424 17.03 22.66 25.87
N ARG A 425 18.10 22.92 25.11
CA ARG A 425 18.06 23.03 23.65
C ARG A 425 17.63 21.73 22.95
N ASN A 426 17.67 20.59 23.64
CA ASN A 426 17.26 19.30 23.11
C ASN A 426 15.78 18.97 23.37
N MET A 427 15.01 19.86 24.01
CA MET A 427 13.59 19.63 24.33
C MET A 427 12.71 19.31 23.09
N PRO A 428 12.83 19.99 21.94
CA PRO A 428 12.06 19.62 20.76
C PRO A 428 12.39 18.22 20.24
N LEU A 429 13.67 17.82 20.31
CA LEU A 429 14.13 16.50 19.89
C LEU A 429 13.55 15.42 20.83
N GLN A 430 13.66 15.62 22.14
CA GLN A 430 13.07 14.74 23.17
C GLN A 430 11.56 14.59 23.01
N PHE A 431 10.87 15.67 22.61
CA PHE A 431 9.44 15.64 22.39
C PHE A 431 9.06 14.85 21.14
N LEU A 432 9.74 15.11 20.01
CA LEU A 432 9.38 14.58 18.70
C LEU A 432 9.94 13.18 18.39
N THR A 433 10.93 12.69 19.15
CA THR A 433 11.63 11.43 18.83
C THR A 433 11.69 10.46 19.99
N GLU A 434 11.65 9.17 19.68
CA GLU A 434 11.93 8.11 20.65
C GLU A 434 13.43 8.09 20.97
N GLU A 435 13.76 7.98 22.26
CA GLU A 435 15.16 7.84 22.74
C GLU A 435 16.11 8.96 22.28
N ASN A 436 15.59 10.13 21.86
CA ASN A 436 16.34 11.23 21.25
C ASN A 436 17.01 10.87 19.91
N ASP A 437 16.49 9.87 19.18
CA ASP A 437 16.99 9.49 17.86
C ASP A 437 16.16 10.17 16.74
N PRO A 438 16.72 11.12 15.96
CA PRO A 438 16.05 11.73 14.81
C PRO A 438 15.49 10.75 13.78
N ARG A 439 15.96 9.49 13.78
CA ARG A 439 15.51 8.43 12.87
C ARG A 439 14.28 7.68 13.40
N LYS A 440 13.85 7.95 14.63
CA LYS A 440 12.68 7.35 15.28
C LYS A 440 11.68 8.45 15.69
N PRO A 441 10.98 9.07 14.74
CA PRO A 441 9.96 10.06 15.08
C PRO A 441 8.79 9.38 15.82
N LYS A 442 8.22 10.07 16.82
CA LYS A 442 7.02 9.59 17.54
C LYS A 442 5.72 9.74 16.74
N PHE A 443 5.72 10.62 15.77
CA PHE A 443 4.58 10.95 14.93
C PHE A 443 5.03 10.93 13.47
N ASP A 444 4.20 10.36 12.59
CA ASP A 444 4.48 10.36 11.15
C ASP A 444 4.35 11.78 10.59
N HIS A 445 3.39 12.55 11.12
CA HIS A 445 3.11 13.93 10.69
C HIS A 445 2.76 14.85 11.84
N LEU A 446 3.07 16.14 11.66
CA LEU A 446 2.68 17.24 12.53
C LEU A 446 1.75 18.19 11.78
N VAL A 447 0.55 18.42 12.32
CA VAL A 447 -0.43 19.34 11.77
C VAL A 447 -0.56 20.53 12.71
N ARG A 448 -0.18 21.72 12.26
CA ARG A 448 -0.38 22.95 13.04
C ARG A 448 -1.70 23.60 12.67
N ILE A 449 -2.46 23.99 13.68
CA ILE A 449 -3.69 24.74 13.53
C ILE A 449 -3.43 26.20 13.92
N GLY A 450 -3.55 27.11 12.97
CA GLY A 450 -3.39 28.54 13.19
C GLY A 450 -3.53 29.35 11.91
N SER A 451 -3.79 30.65 12.04
CA SER A 451 -3.70 31.59 10.93
C SER A 451 -2.24 31.77 10.52
N SER A 452 -1.97 31.60 9.22
CA SER A 452 -0.69 31.87 8.57
C SER A 452 -0.25 33.32 8.74
#